data_AF-A0A7K0FDE0-F1
#
_entry.id   AF-A0A7K0FDE0-F1
#
_cell.length_a   1.000
_cell.length_b   1.000
_cell.length_c   1.000
_cell.angle_alpha   90.00
_cell.angle_beta   90.00
_cell.angle_gamma   90.00
#
_symmetry.space_group_name_H-M   'P 1'
#
loop_
_entity.id
_entity.type
_entity.pdbx_description
1 polymer ?
#
loop_
_entity_poly.entity_id
_entity_poly.type
_entity_poly.pdbx_seq_one_letter_code
_entity_poly.pdbx_strand_id
1 'polypeptide(L)'
;MTPSEELEIDAHILKASMLKTTSNGYRALQSLLMHGNLLSYAFGGDYSIFVNFTRVLNHIRLEFHFVPFALELKPDAKLIYRQNMMTYRPQEPIEQPRPYNKESSSHVGKNDHRDDDRGWVKTRTN
;
A
#
# COMPACT_ATOMS: atom_id res chain seq x y z
N MET A 1 -10.60 -21.25 -6.19
CA MET A 1 -11.29 -19.94 -6.32
C MET A 1 -12.61 -20.19 -7.03
N THR A 2 -13.72 -19.63 -6.57
CA THR A 2 -14.99 -19.77 -7.28
C THR A 2 -15.06 -18.80 -8.47
N PRO A 3 -15.83 -19.10 -9.54
CA PRO A 3 -15.96 -18.18 -10.67
C PRO A 3 -16.49 -16.78 -10.29
N SER A 4 -17.37 -16.71 -9.28
CA SER A 4 -17.89 -15.44 -8.77
C SER A 4 -16.80 -14.61 -8.07
N GLU A 5 -16.00 -15.24 -7.21
CA GLU A 5 -14.88 -14.55 -6.55
C GLU A 5 -13.85 -14.07 -7.58
N GLU A 6 -13.60 -14.84 -8.63
CA GLU A 6 -12.67 -14.44 -9.69
C GLU A 6 -13.15 -13.19 -10.44
N LEU A 7 -14.43 -13.12 -10.76
CA LEU A 7 -15.02 -11.97 -11.42
C LEU A 7 -14.97 -10.71 -10.54
N GLU A 8 -15.16 -10.86 -9.23
CA GLU A 8 -15.00 -9.77 -8.26
C GLU A 8 -13.55 -9.26 -8.19
N ILE A 9 -12.58 -10.18 -8.16
CA ILE A 9 -11.15 -9.83 -8.16
C ILE A 9 -10.78 -9.10 -9.45
N ASP A 10 -11.20 -9.62 -10.60
CA ASP A 10 -10.91 -9.02 -11.90
C ASP A 10 -11.50 -7.61 -12.02
N ALA A 11 -12.75 -7.43 -11.57
CA ALA A 11 -13.38 -6.11 -11.52
C ALA A 11 -12.61 -5.15 -10.59
N HIS A 12 -12.13 -5.64 -9.43
CA HIS A 12 -11.33 -4.84 -8.51
C HIS A 12 -9.98 -4.45 -9.11
N ILE A 13 -9.28 -5.37 -9.78
CA ILE A 13 -8.01 -5.11 -10.48
C ILE A 13 -8.21 -4.05 -11.56
N LEU A 14 -9.23 -4.20 -12.40
CA LEU A 14 -9.54 -3.23 -13.46
C LEU A 14 -9.81 -1.84 -12.89
N LYS A 15 -10.56 -1.75 -11.79
CA LYS A 15 -10.82 -0.48 -11.11
C LYS A 15 -9.55 0.12 -10.49
N ALA A 16 -8.73 -0.69 -9.83
CA ALA A 16 -7.48 -0.26 -9.21
C ALA A 16 -6.44 0.24 -10.22
N SER A 17 -6.48 -0.27 -11.46
CA SER A 17 -5.58 0.17 -12.54
C SER A 17 -5.77 1.63 -12.96
N MET A 18 -6.95 2.21 -12.67
CA MET A 18 -7.36 3.57 -13.11
C MET A 18 -7.24 3.81 -14.63
N LEU A 19 -7.15 2.75 -15.43
CA LEU A 19 -7.09 2.85 -16.88
C LEU A 19 -8.47 3.24 -17.42
N LYS A 20 -8.48 4.13 -18.43
CA LYS A 20 -9.72 4.47 -19.13
C LYS A 20 -10.25 3.22 -19.84
N THR A 21 -11.55 2.94 -19.71
CA THR A 21 -12.21 1.77 -20.32
C THR A 21 -12.06 1.70 -21.84
N THR A 22 -11.88 2.86 -22.49
CA THR A 22 -11.64 2.97 -23.94
C THR A 22 -10.19 2.79 -24.35
N SER A 23 -9.24 2.73 -23.41
CA SER A 23 -7.81 2.65 -23.70
C SER A 23 -7.37 1.24 -24.08
N ASN A 24 -6.33 1.16 -24.91
CA ASN A 24 -5.69 -0.12 -25.25
C ASN A 24 -5.11 -0.82 -24.01
N GLY A 25 -4.62 -0.06 -23.02
CA GLY A 25 -4.16 -0.61 -21.75
C GLY A 25 -5.25 -1.34 -20.97
N TYR A 26 -6.46 -0.79 -20.93
CA TYR A 26 -7.59 -1.44 -20.25
C TYR A 26 -7.96 -2.76 -20.92
N ARG A 27 -8.03 -2.78 -22.27
CA ARG A 27 -8.31 -3.99 -23.04
C ARG A 27 -7.21 -5.04 -22.86
N ALA A 28 -5.95 -4.61 -22.86
CA ALA A 28 -4.81 -5.49 -22.61
C ALA A 28 -4.84 -6.09 -21.19
N LEU A 29 -5.25 -5.30 -20.18
CA LEU A 29 -5.44 -5.81 -18.82
C LEU A 29 -6.56 -6.84 -18.75
N GLN A 30 -7.69 -6.60 -19.44
CA GLN A 30 -8.78 -7.58 -19.53
C GLN A 30 -8.30 -8.89 -20.17
N SER A 31 -7.57 -8.81 -21.29
CA SER A 31 -7.00 -9.99 -21.94
C SER A 31 -6.02 -10.73 -21.04
N LEU A 32 -5.14 -10.01 -20.33
CA LEU A 32 -4.19 -10.59 -19.39
C LEU A 32 -4.90 -11.33 -18.24
N LEU A 33 -5.98 -10.76 -17.69
CA LEU A 33 -6.75 -11.39 -16.63
C LEU A 33 -7.54 -12.61 -17.12
N MET A 34 -8.04 -12.58 -18.36
CA MET A 34 -8.84 -13.66 -18.94
C MET A 34 -7.99 -14.85 -19.38
N HIS A 35 -6.82 -14.60 -19.97
CA HIS A 35 -5.99 -15.65 -20.56
C HIS A 35 -4.75 -15.99 -19.73
N GLY A 36 -4.42 -15.16 -18.74
CA GLY A 36 -3.19 -15.28 -17.96
C GLY A 36 -1.95 -14.75 -18.69
N ASN A 37 -2.04 -14.45 -19.99
CA ASN A 37 -0.92 -13.98 -20.79
C ASN A 37 -1.29 -12.79 -21.71
N LEU A 38 -0.27 -12.05 -22.11
CA LEU A 38 -0.37 -10.89 -22.99
C LEU A 38 0.88 -10.77 -23.85
N LEU A 39 0.72 -10.84 -25.17
CA LEU A 39 1.83 -10.73 -26.11
C LEU A 39 2.32 -9.28 -26.23
N SER A 40 3.62 -9.08 -26.40
CA SER A 40 4.23 -7.75 -26.44
C SER A 40 3.70 -6.87 -27.59
N TYR A 41 3.26 -7.51 -28.68
CA TYR A 41 2.67 -6.84 -29.83
C TYR A 41 1.21 -6.40 -29.62
N ALA A 42 0.58 -6.75 -28.49
CA ALA A 42 -0.78 -6.32 -28.17
C ALA A 42 -0.94 -4.77 -28.13
N PHE A 43 0.18 -4.05 -28.03
CA PHE A 43 0.22 -2.59 -28.08
C PHE A 43 0.65 -2.01 -29.44
N GLY A 44 0.55 -2.79 -30.52
CA GLY A 44 0.80 -2.30 -31.87
C GLY A 44 2.27 -1.97 -32.18
N GLY A 45 3.21 -2.59 -31.44
CA GLY A 45 4.65 -2.41 -31.63
C GLY A 45 5.26 -1.23 -30.88
N ASP A 46 4.47 -0.41 -30.20
CA ASP A 46 4.99 0.64 -29.33
C ASP A 46 5.44 0.06 -27.98
N TYR A 47 6.75 -0.14 -27.86
CA TYR A 47 7.37 -0.67 -26.64
C TYR A 47 7.18 0.25 -25.42
N SER A 48 7.05 1.56 -25.61
CA SER A 48 6.86 2.50 -24.50
C SER A 48 5.52 2.28 -23.80
N ILE A 49 4.47 1.93 -24.54
CA ILE A 49 3.16 1.61 -24.00
C ILE A 49 3.23 0.31 -23.20
N PHE A 50 3.94 -0.70 -23.70
CA PHE A 50 4.15 -1.95 -22.99
C PHE A 50 4.89 -1.72 -21.65
N VAL A 51 5.96 -0.92 -21.64
CA VAL A 51 6.67 -0.57 -20.40
C VAL A 51 5.74 0.17 -19.43
N ASN A 52 4.99 1.16 -19.90
CA ASN A 52 4.03 1.89 -19.07
C ASN A 52 2.94 0.98 -18.51
N PHE A 53 2.47 0.00 -19.29
CA PHE A 53 1.54 -1.02 -18.82
C PHE A 53 2.12 -1.85 -17.67
N THR A 54 3.37 -2.32 -17.78
CA THR A 54 4.01 -3.08 -16.67
C THR A 54 4.20 -2.23 -15.41
N ARG A 55 4.38 -0.90 -15.54
CA ARG A 55 4.41 0.02 -14.40
C ARG A 55 3.07 0.08 -13.69
N VAL A 56 1.95 0.05 -14.44
CA VAL A 56 0.61 -0.02 -13.85
C VAL A 56 0.44 -1.30 -13.06
N LEU A 57 0.84 -2.45 -13.62
CA LEU A 57 0.78 -3.74 -12.92
C LEU A 57 1.58 -3.76 -11.62
N ASN A 58 2.80 -3.22 -11.66
CA ASN A 58 3.63 -3.06 -10.46
C ASN A 58 2.98 -2.11 -9.44
N HIS A 59 2.37 -1.02 -9.89
CA HIS A 59 1.70 -0.06 -9.02
C HIS A 59 0.53 -0.70 -8.25
N ILE A 60 -0.29 -1.50 -8.94
CA ILE A 60 -1.38 -2.25 -8.31
C ILE A 60 -0.89 -3.53 -7.60
N ARG A 61 0.42 -3.82 -7.61
CA ARG A 61 1.02 -5.01 -6.99
C ARG A 61 0.42 -6.33 -7.51
N LEU A 62 0.06 -6.38 -8.78
CA LEU A 62 -0.32 -7.63 -9.44
C LEU A 62 0.94 -8.36 -9.89
N GLU A 63 1.12 -9.61 -9.48
CA GLU A 63 2.33 -10.37 -9.80
C GLU A 63 2.32 -10.92 -11.22
N PHE A 64 3.41 -10.69 -11.95
CA PHE A 64 3.63 -11.18 -13.30
C PHE A 64 5.09 -11.55 -13.52
N HIS A 65 5.37 -12.25 -14.62
CA HIS A 65 6.71 -12.50 -15.13
C HIS A 65 6.81 -12.16 -16.62
N PHE A 66 8.05 -11.95 -17.08
CA PHE A 66 8.34 -11.78 -18.49
C PHE A 66 8.68 -13.15 -19.10
N VAL A 67 8.03 -13.47 -20.22
CA VAL A 67 8.34 -14.62 -21.06
C VAL A 67 8.75 -14.11 -22.45
N PRO A 68 9.42 -14.91 -23.29
CA PRO A 68 9.80 -14.47 -24.63
C PRO A 68 8.60 -13.90 -25.39
N PHE A 69 8.70 -12.62 -25.78
CA PHE A 69 7.67 -11.88 -26.52
C PHE A 69 6.31 -11.73 -25.80
N ALA A 70 6.23 -11.99 -24.49
CA ALA A 70 4.99 -11.86 -23.75
C ALA A 70 5.19 -11.49 -22.27
N LEU A 71 4.07 -11.21 -21.65
CA LEU A 71 3.88 -11.01 -20.24
C LEU A 71 2.90 -12.08 -19.76
N GLU A 72 3.13 -12.68 -18.60
CA GLU A 72 2.22 -13.68 -18.05
C GLU A 72 2.06 -13.48 -16.54
N LEU A 73 0.85 -13.70 -16.05
CA LEU A 73 0.56 -13.65 -14.62
C LEU A 73 1.22 -14.84 -13.94
N LYS A 74 1.81 -14.61 -12.77
CA LYS A 74 2.33 -15.73 -11.98
C LYS A 74 1.20 -16.68 -11.57
N PRO A 75 1.52 -17.97 -11.32
CA PRO A 75 0.61 -18.85 -10.62
C PRO A 75 0.09 -18.18 -9.34
N ASP A 76 -1.21 -18.29 -9.10
CA ASP A 76 -1.89 -17.71 -7.93
C ASP A 76 -1.85 -16.17 -7.79
N ALA A 77 -1.41 -15.42 -8.81
CA ALA A 77 -1.31 -13.96 -8.74
C ALA A 77 -2.62 -13.27 -8.33
N LYS A 78 -3.77 -13.73 -8.83
CA LYS A 78 -5.10 -13.21 -8.45
C LYS A 78 -5.44 -13.51 -6.99
N LEU A 79 -5.08 -14.68 -6.48
CA LEU A 79 -5.32 -15.08 -5.10
C LEU A 79 -4.46 -14.25 -4.13
N ILE A 80 -3.18 -14.08 -4.45
CA ILE A 80 -2.25 -13.23 -3.70
C ILE A 80 -2.74 -11.78 -3.70
N TYR A 81 -3.15 -11.27 -4.87
CA TYR A 81 -3.72 -9.93 -4.98
C TYR A 81 -4.95 -9.76 -4.07
N ARG A 82 -5.88 -10.72 -4.08
CA ARG A 82 -7.06 -10.69 -3.19
C ARG A 82 -6.65 -10.59 -1.72
N GLN A 83 -5.75 -11.47 -1.26
CA GLN A 83 -5.31 -11.51 0.13
C GLN A 83 -4.66 -10.18 0.56
N ASN A 84 -3.81 -9.62 -0.30
CA ASN A 84 -3.00 -8.45 0.03
C ASN A 84 -3.72 -7.11 -0.18
N MET A 85 -4.60 -7.01 -1.19
CA MET A 85 -5.18 -5.74 -1.63
C MET A 85 -6.68 -5.61 -1.36
N MET A 86 -7.42 -6.73 -1.29
CA MET A 86 -8.89 -6.69 -1.08
C MET A 86 -9.29 -7.10 0.33
N THR A 87 -8.62 -8.10 0.91
CA THR A 87 -8.99 -8.69 2.21
C THR A 87 -8.21 -8.09 3.38
N TYR A 88 -7.12 -7.37 3.11
CA TYR A 88 -6.32 -6.74 4.16
C TYR A 88 -7.13 -5.66 4.88
N ARG A 89 -7.76 -6.03 5.99
CA ARG A 89 -8.20 -5.08 7.02
C ARG A 89 -6.93 -4.55 7.68
N PRO A 90 -6.74 -3.24 7.84
CA PRO A 90 -5.75 -2.76 8.79
C PRO A 90 -6.05 -3.45 10.12
N GLN A 91 -5.11 -4.25 10.63
CA GLN A 91 -5.19 -4.68 12.02
C GLN A 91 -5.45 -3.41 12.82
N GLU A 92 -6.54 -3.40 13.59
CA GLU A 92 -6.78 -2.35 14.56
C GLU A 92 -5.47 -2.15 15.32
N PRO A 93 -4.98 -0.91 15.45
CA PRO A 93 -3.75 -0.66 16.18
C PRO A 93 -3.91 -1.31 17.54
N ILE A 94 -3.08 -2.33 17.81
CA ILE A 94 -3.03 -3.02 19.10
C ILE A 94 -2.85 -1.88 20.10
N GLU A 95 -3.88 -1.61 20.90
CA GLU A 95 -3.85 -0.55 21.90
C GLU A 95 -2.58 -0.76 22.70
N GLN A 96 -1.61 0.15 22.56
CA GLN A 96 -0.39 0.06 23.34
C GLN A 96 -0.83 0.03 24.81
N PRO A 97 -0.39 -0.94 25.62
CA PRO A 97 -0.75 -0.97 27.02
C PRO A 97 -0.36 0.36 27.64
N ARG A 98 -1.35 1.07 28.20
CA ARG A 98 -1.19 2.38 28.84
C ARG A 98 0.06 2.36 29.73
N PRO A 99 0.93 3.39 29.70
CA PRO A 99 2.07 3.43 30.59
C PRO A 99 1.58 3.33 32.04
N TYR A 100 2.18 2.38 32.76
CA TYR A 100 1.94 2.12 34.17
C TYR A 100 1.99 3.42 34.97
N ASN A 101 0.88 3.74 35.62
CA ASN A 101 0.71 4.94 36.44
C ASN A 101 1.62 4.78 37.67
N LYS A 102 2.83 5.35 37.61
CA LYS A 102 3.74 5.39 38.75
C LYS A 102 3.25 6.45 39.73
N GLU A 103 2.59 5.94 40.76
CA GLU A 103 2.89 6.24 42.17
C GLU A 103 2.87 7.72 42.58
N SER A 104 1.77 8.09 43.22
CA SER A 104 1.77 8.55 44.62
C SER A 104 3.15 8.90 45.19
N SER A 105 3.59 10.14 45.00
CA SER A 105 4.63 10.75 45.82
C SER A 105 4.00 11.24 47.12
N SER A 106 4.15 10.45 48.18
CA SER A 106 3.94 10.84 49.56
C SER A 106 4.83 12.03 49.94
N HIS A 107 4.23 12.99 50.66
CA HIS A 107 4.88 14.15 51.26
C HIS A 107 6.03 13.78 52.20
N VAL A 108 7.22 14.37 52.00
CA VAL A 108 8.16 14.72 53.08
C VAL A 108 9.00 15.94 52.64
N GLY A 109 8.87 17.09 53.34
CA GLY A 109 9.88 18.17 53.23
C GLY A 109 9.36 19.60 53.36
N LYS A 110 9.36 20.10 54.61
CA LYS A 110 9.32 21.48 55.13
C LYS A 110 9.26 22.69 54.17
N ASN A 111 8.32 23.57 54.52
CA ASN A 111 8.22 24.99 54.18
C ASN A 111 9.57 25.74 54.11
N ASP A 112 9.76 26.53 53.07
CA ASP A 112 10.35 27.87 53.21
C ASP A 112 9.64 28.87 52.29
N HIS A 113 9.52 30.08 52.82
CA HIS A 113 8.64 31.15 52.40
C HIS A 113 9.46 32.25 51.70
N ARG A 114 8.84 32.93 50.73
CA ARG A 114 9.14 34.29 50.18
C ARG A 114 9.86 34.40 48.83
N ASP A 115 9.09 35.03 47.93
CA ASP A 115 9.36 36.25 47.15
C ASP A 115 10.51 36.31 46.13
N ASP A 116 10.11 36.80 44.95
CA ASP A 116 10.89 37.44 43.88
C ASP A 116 12.10 36.67 43.33
N ASP A 117 11.96 36.13 42.11
CA ASP A 117 12.66 36.78 41.01
C ASP A 117 12.11 36.38 39.63
N ARG A 118 11.69 37.40 38.90
CA ARG A 118 11.49 37.38 37.45
C ARG A 118 12.88 37.30 36.81
N GLY A 119 13.11 36.38 35.88
CA GLY A 119 14.34 36.45 35.10
C GLY A 119 14.58 35.27 34.19
N TRP A 120 14.07 35.37 32.96
CA TRP A 120 14.67 34.66 31.84
C TRP A 120 16.12 35.13 31.70
N VAL A 121 17.00 34.20 31.34
CA VAL A 121 18.40 34.42 30.91
C VAL A 121 19.46 34.40 32.05
N LYS A 122 20.17 33.27 32.19
CA LYS A 122 21.58 33.30 32.59
C LYS A 122 22.43 33.43 31.32
N THR A 123 22.92 34.64 31.10
CA THR A 123 24.09 34.95 30.29
C THR A 123 25.32 34.26 30.90
N ARG A 124 26.20 33.82 30.00
CA ARG A 124 27.46 33.13 30.30
C ARG A 124 28.38 33.98 31.17
N THR A 125 29.03 33.32 32.13
CA THR A 125 30.15 33.83 32.93
C THR A 125 31.35 34.21 32.07
N ASN A 126 31.92 35.38 32.36
CA ASN A 126 33.33 35.48 32.76
C ASN A 126 33.44 36.52 33.88
#